data_AF-A0A816IY55-F1
#
_entry.id   AF-A0A816IY55-F1
#
_cell.length_a   1.000
_cell.length_b   1.000
_cell.length_c   1.000
_cell.angle_alpha   90.00
_cell.angle_beta   90.00
_cell.angle_gamma   90.00
#
_symmetry.space_group_name_H-M   'P 1'
#
loop_
_entity.id
_entity.type
_entity.pdbx_description
1 polymer ?
#
loop_
_entity_poly.entity_id
_entity_poly.type
_entity_poly.pdbx_seq_one_letter_code
_entity_poly.pdbx_strand_id
1 'polypeptide(L)' 'MPEFPILSLPAETSRYLQVVYAAFDLFKFPWYVGKRNLLLRRCFEEANPSTLYVKGVEYFYRLDRHVEGLALIKRAADA' A
#
# COMPACT_ATOMS: atom_id res chain seq x y z
N MET A 1 -1.22 -19.46 16.96
CA MET A 1 -0.60 -18.45 16.07
C MET A 1 0.53 -19.16 15.32
N PRO A 2 0.44 -19.41 14.01
CA PRO A 2 1.63 -19.82 13.28
C PRO A 2 2.34 -18.56 12.78
N GLU A 3 3.57 -18.38 13.27
CA GLU A 3 4.55 -17.52 12.62
C GLU A 3 4.85 -18.14 11.25
N PHE A 4 4.53 -17.43 10.17
CA PHE A 4 5.09 -17.80 8.87
C PHE A 4 6.55 -17.33 8.89
N PRO A 5 7.53 -18.25 8.88
CA PRO A 5 8.92 -17.86 8.87
C PRO A 5 9.18 -17.11 7.57
N ILE A 6 9.89 -15.99 7.67
CA ILE A 6 10.43 -15.24 6.55
C ILE A 6 11.39 -16.18 5.84
N LEU A 7 10.88 -16.97 4.90
CA LEU A 7 11.72 -17.54 3.86
C LEU A 7 12.31 -16.32 3.16
N SER A 8 13.61 -16.14 3.31
CA SER A 8 14.45 -15.30 2.46
C SER A 8 14.20 -15.72 1.01
N LEU A 9 13.19 -15.13 0.40
CA LEU A 9 12.80 -15.43 -0.97
C LEU A 9 13.97 -15.04 -1.88
N PRO A 10 14.28 -15.84 -2.92
CA PRO A 10 15.27 -15.47 -3.92
C PRO A 10 15.00 -14.06 -4.43
N ALA A 11 16.05 -13.27 -4.67
CA ALA A 11 15.92 -11.86 -5.08
C ALA A 11 14.98 -11.67 -6.29
N GLU A 12 14.94 -12.66 -7.17
CA GLU A 12 14.08 -12.72 -8.35
C GLU A 12 12.58 -12.80 -8.00
N THR A 13 12.21 -13.61 -7.00
CA THR A 13 10.84 -13.71 -6.50
C THR A 13 10.42 -12.44 -5.77
N SER A 14 11.33 -11.81 -5.03
CA SER A 14 11.07 -10.53 -4.36
C SER A 14 10.78 -9.41 -5.38
N ARG A 15 11.52 -9.37 -6.49
CA ARG A 15 11.33 -8.38 -7.55
C ARG A 15 9.99 -8.55 -8.29
N TYR A 16 9.58 -9.79 -8.52
CA TYR A 16 8.26 -10.10 -9.08
C TYR A 16 7.12 -9.61 -8.17
N LEU A 17 7.23 -9.88 -6.86
CA LEU A 17 6.22 -9.44 -5.90
C LEU A 17 6.15 -7.92 -5.80
N GLN A 18 7.28 -7.23 -5.82
CA GLN A 18 7.35 -5.78 -5.85
C GLN A 18 6.60 -5.19 -7.06
N VAL A 19 6.80 -5.74 -8.27
CA VAL A 19 6.06 -5.32 -9.47
C VAL A 19 4.56 -5.57 -9.32
N VAL A 20 4.17 -6.74 -8.82
CA VAL A 20 2.75 -7.09 -8.62
C VAL A 20 2.07 -6.14 -7.65
N TYR A 21 2.69 -5.86 -6.50
CA TYR A 21 2.11 -4.97 -5.49
C TYR A 21 2.12 -3.50 -5.93
N ALA A 22 3.16 -3.05 -6.66
CA ALA A 22 3.24 -1.72 -7.24
C ALA A 22 2.18 -1.48 -8.32
N ALA A 23 1.86 -2.49 -9.14
CA ALA A 23 0.83 -2.39 -10.19
C ALA A 23 -0.60 -2.69 -9.72
N PHE A 24 -0.79 -3.05 -8.45
CA PHE A 24 -2.08 -3.48 -7.94
C PHE A 24 -3.05 -2.31 -7.80
N ASP A 25 -4.12 -2.31 -8.59
CA ASP A 25 -5.14 -1.27 -8.55
C ASP A 25 -6.12 -1.49 -7.39
N LEU A 26 -5.95 -0.70 -6.32
CA LEU A 26 -6.84 -0.74 -5.17
C LEU A 26 -8.17 -0.05 -5.38
N PHE A 27 -8.33 0.84 -6.37
CA PHE A 27 -9.59 1.52 -6.62
C PHE A 27 -10.68 0.56 -7.13
N LYS A 28 -10.26 -0.51 -7.82
CA LYS A 28 -11.17 -1.57 -8.29
C LYS A 28 -11.77 -2.41 -7.16
N PHE A 29 -11.27 -2.29 -5.94
CA PHE A 29 -11.77 -3.05 -4.81
C PHE A 29 -12.45 -2.14 -3.80
N PRO A 30 -13.65 -2.49 -3.32
CA PRO A 30 -14.33 -1.65 -2.36
C PRO A 30 -13.54 -1.60 -1.03
N TRP A 31 -13.32 -0.40 -0.50
CA TRP A 31 -12.58 -0.15 0.74
C TRP A 31 -13.19 -0.83 1.97
N TYR A 32 -14.47 -1.19 1.92
CA TYR A 32 -15.21 -1.87 2.99
C TYR A 32 -15.06 -3.39 2.97
N VAL A 33 -14.54 -3.96 1.88
CA VAL A 33 -14.15 -5.37 1.87
C VAL A 33 -12.92 -5.42 2.74
N GLY A 34 -13.05 -5.94 3.96
CA GLY A 34 -11.98 -6.03 4.96
C GLY A 34 -10.78 -6.81 4.40
N LYS A 35 -9.95 -6.13 3.61
CA LYS A 35 -8.76 -6.69 3.02
C LYS A 35 -7.80 -6.94 4.17
N ARG A 36 -7.24 -8.15 4.21
CA ARG A 36 -6.22 -8.54 5.20
C ARG A 36 -5.16 -7.44 5.23
N ASN A 37 -4.93 -6.85 6.41
CA ASN A 37 -3.98 -5.76 6.66
C ASN A 37 -2.60 -5.97 6.01
N LEU A 38 -2.22 -7.22 5.77
CA LEU A 38 -0.96 -7.59 5.12
C LEU A 38 -0.85 -7.11 3.66
N LEU A 39 -1.92 -7.20 2.85
CA LEU A 39 -1.85 -6.78 1.44
C LEU A 39 -1.66 -5.26 1.34
N LEU A 40 -2.44 -4.49 2.08
CA LEU A 40 -2.33 -3.04 2.15
C LEU A 40 -0.95 -2.60 2.65
N ARG A 41 -0.43 -3.30 3.66
CA ARG A 41 0.92 -3.05 4.17
C ARG A 41 1.99 -3.26 3.10
N ARG A 42 1.92 -4.37 2.35
CA ARG A 42 2.87 -4.64 1.26
C ARG A 42 2.77 -3.62 0.13
N CYS A 43 1.57 -3.30 -0.34
CA CYS A 43 1.39 -2.27 -1.36
C CYS A 43 1.90 -0.88 -0.89
N PHE A 44 1.75 -0.56 0.40
CA PHE A 44 2.29 0.67 0.96
C PHE A 44 3.83 0.66 1.04
N GLU A 45 4.43 -0.47 1.44
CA GLU A 45 5.90 -0.66 1.45
C GLU A 45 6.49 -0.49 0.03
N GLU A 46 5.77 -0.95 -0.99
CA GLU A 46 6.17 -0.83 -2.40
C GLU A 46 5.75 0.49 -3.06
N ALA A 47 5.30 1.49 -2.28
CA ALA A 47 4.89 2.81 -2.76
C ALA A 47 3.84 2.78 -3.88
N ASN A 48 2.93 1.80 -3.87
CA ASN A 48 1.85 1.71 -4.84
C ASN A 48 1.02 3.01 -4.87
N PRO A 49 0.83 3.66 -6.04
CA PRO A 49 0.18 4.96 -6.13
C PRO A 49 -1.23 4.96 -5.55
N SER A 50 -2.04 3.94 -5.85
CA SER A 50 -3.41 3.82 -5.33
C SER A 50 -3.44 3.69 -3.80
N THR A 51 -2.50 2.96 -3.21
CA THR A 51 -2.40 2.81 -1.75
C THR A 51 -2.00 4.13 -1.09
N LEU A 52 -1.00 4.81 -1.65
CA LEU A 52 -0.54 6.10 -1.16
C LEU A 52 -1.67 7.14 -1.19
N TYR A 53 -2.44 7.17 -2.26
CA TYR A 53 -3.61 8.04 -2.37
C TYR A 53 -4.67 7.73 -1.31
N VAL A 54 -5.09 6.47 -1.18
CA VAL A 54 -6.13 6.06 -0.21
C VAL A 54 -5.71 6.39 1.23
N LYS A 55 -4.46 6.07 1.62
CA LYS A 55 -3.95 6.44 2.93
C LYS A 55 -3.81 7.95 3.10
N GLY A 56 -3.40 8.65 2.05
CA GLY A 56 -3.27 10.10 2.06
C GLY A 56 -4.60 10.79 2.31
N VAL A 57 -5.67 10.33 1.65
CA VAL A 57 -7.05 10.81 1.86
C VAL A 57 -7.54 10.50 3.29
N GLU A 58 -7.29 9.29 3.80
CA GLU A 58 -7.63 8.94 5.18
C GLU A 58 -6.91 9.86 6.19
N TYR A 59 -5.61 10.07 6.00
CA TYR A 59 -4.80 10.90 6.90
C TYR A 59 -5.28 12.35 6.85
N PHE A 60 -5.60 12.86 5.66
CA PHE A 60 -6.00 14.24 5.47
C PHE A 60 -7.41 14.55 6.00
N TYR A 61 -8.39 13.69 5.71
CA TYR A 61 -9.81 13.98 5.97
C TYR A 61 -10.39 13.29 7.21
N ARG A 62 -9.85 12.13 7.61
CA ARG A 62 -10.39 11.34 8.72
C ARG A 62 -9.58 11.49 10.00
N LEU A 63 -8.27 11.69 9.89
CA LEU A 63 -7.35 11.73 11.04
C LEU A 63 -6.76 13.12 11.31
N ASP A 64 -7.16 14.15 10.56
CA ASP A 64 -6.67 15.54 10.66
C ASP A 64 -5.13 15.69 10.56
N ARG A 65 -4.44 14.71 9.96
CA ARG A 65 -2.99 14.73 9.71
C ARG A 65 -2.71 15.35 8.35
N HIS A 66 -3.07 16.63 8.20
CA HIS A 66 -3.08 17.30 6.90
C HIS A 66 -1.72 17.29 6.17
N VAL A 67 -0.61 17.57 6.88
CA VAL A 67 0.73 17.61 6.27
C VAL A 67 1.14 16.24 5.72
N GLU A 68 0.94 15.19 6.51
CA GLU A 68 1.31 13.83 6.13
C GLU A 68 0.39 13.27 5.05
N GLY A 69 -0.91 13.54 5.16
CA GLY A 69 -1.90 13.17 4.15
C GLY A 69 -1.57 13.83 2.80
N LEU A 70 -1.27 15.13 2.80
CA LEU A 70 -0.90 15.86 1.58
C LEU A 70 0.41 15.35 0.97
N ALA A 71 1.41 15.02 1.80
CA ALA A 71 2.67 14.45 1.32
C ALA A 71 2.45 13.10 0.62
N LEU A 72 1.56 12.24 1.16
CA LEU A 72 1.20 10.96 0.55
C LEU A 72 0.42 11.14 -0.76
N ILE A 73 -0.55 12.06 -0.80
CA ILE A 73 -1.32 12.37 -2.01
C ILE A 73 -0.39 12.89 -3.12
N LYS A 74 0.56 13.78 -2.78
CA LYS A 74 1.54 14.29 -3.73
C LYS A 74 2.43 13.17 -4.28
N ARG A 75 2.97 12.32 -3.41
CA ARG A 75 3.77 11.15 -3.83
C ARG A 75 3.00 10.19 -4.72
N ALA A 76 1.70 10.04 -4.51
CA ALA A 76 0.85 9.23 -5.37
C ALA A 76 0.66 9.85 -6.77
N ALA A 77 0.65 11.18 -6.87
CA ALA A 77 0.53 11.90 -8.13
C ALA A 77 1.84 11.97 -8.92
N ASP A 78 2.98 11.94 -8.23
CA ASP A 78 4.32 11.97 -8.84
C ASP A 78 4.79 10.60 -9.38
N ALA A 79 4.07 9.51 -9.10
CA ALA A 79 4.42 8.12 -9.42
C ALA A 79 3.74 7.61 -10.69
#